data_AF-A0A1E4JI27-F1
#
_entry.id   AF-A0A1E4JI27-F1
#
_cell.length_a   1.000
_cell.length_b   1.000
_cell.length_c   1.000
_cell.angle_alpha   90.00
_cell.angle_beta   90.00
_cell.angle_gamma   90.00
#
_symmetry.space_group_name_H-M   'P 1'
#
loop_
_entity.id
_entity.type
_entity.pdbx_description
1 polymer ?
#
loop_
_entity_poly.entity_id
_entity_poly.type
_entity_poly.pdbx_seq_one_letter_code
_entity_poly.pdbx_strand_id
1 'polypeptide(L)'
;MSDFTLKAFRVTVNGYGNELYYTTSRGQALAKAWRADIFEGWTFGQFLKIANARREEPHPRFGEPIAVSGNPAYLVSWNSQYIQFVRPGSDVILNSHPLDVFPPEARRGTPYHVLSTTGAAEGGE
;
A
#
# COMPACT_ATOMS: atom_id res chain seq x y z
N MET A 1 18.56 -0.72 -7.03
CA MET A 1 17.46 -1.66 -6.70
C MET A 1 16.47 -0.89 -5.82
N SER A 2 15.16 -1.09 -6.00
CA SER A 2 14.17 -0.45 -5.14
C SER A 2 14.06 -1.23 -3.83
N ASP A 3 14.08 -0.54 -2.68
CA ASP A 3 13.93 -1.13 -1.34
C ASP A 3 12.46 -1.42 -0.97
N PHE A 4 11.56 -1.29 -1.96
CA PHE A 4 10.14 -1.59 -1.82
C PHE A 4 9.87 -3.08 -2.09
N THR A 5 9.34 -3.78 -1.09
CA THR A 5 9.22 -5.25 -1.11
C THR A 5 7.77 -5.77 -1.15
N LEU A 6 6.79 -4.89 -0.96
CA LEU A 6 5.37 -5.26 -0.87
C LEU A 6 4.77 -5.62 -2.23
N LYS A 7 3.82 -6.55 -2.20
CA LYS A 7 2.99 -6.98 -3.32
C LYS A 7 1.53 -7.00 -2.86
N ALA A 8 0.60 -6.78 -3.78
CA ALA A 8 -0.83 -6.93 -3.51
C ALA A 8 -1.27 -8.38 -3.75
N PHE A 9 -1.93 -8.96 -2.75
CA PHE A 9 -2.55 -10.28 -2.82
C PHE A 9 -4.03 -10.19 -2.48
N ARG A 10 -4.90 -10.61 -3.39
CA ARG A 10 -6.32 -10.84 -3.11
C ARG A 10 -6.45 -12.17 -2.39
N VAL A 11 -6.85 -12.14 -1.13
CA VAL A 11 -7.23 -13.33 -0.38
C VAL A 11 -8.73 -13.50 -0.48
N THR A 12 -9.18 -14.67 -0.92
CA THR A 12 -10.59 -15.05 -0.98
C THR A 12 -10.79 -16.22 -0.01
N VAL A 13 -11.77 -16.11 0.88
CA VAL A 13 -12.15 -17.17 1.82
C VAL A 13 -13.58 -17.59 1.50
N ASN A 14 -13.76 -18.84 1.07
CA ASN A 14 -15.06 -19.34 0.64
C ASN A 14 -16.08 -19.23 1.78
N GLY A 15 -17.23 -18.59 1.52
CA GLY A 15 -18.28 -18.32 2.50
C GLY A 15 -18.14 -17.03 3.31
N TYR A 16 -17.03 -16.29 3.19
CA TYR A 16 -16.78 -15.08 4.00
C TYR A 16 -16.51 -13.82 3.16
N GLY A 17 -15.83 -13.96 2.02
CA GLY A 17 -15.57 -12.84 1.11
C GLY A 17 -14.14 -12.82 0.59
N ASN A 18 -13.71 -11.63 0.15
CA ASN A 18 -12.36 -11.40 -0.33
C ASN A 18 -11.83 -10.03 0.09
N GLU A 19 -10.53 -9.93 0.31
CA GLU A 19 -9.87 -8.72 0.78
C GLU A 19 -8.44 -8.62 0.21
N LEU A 20 -7.95 -7.39 0.06
CA LEU A 20 -6.61 -7.11 -0.44
C LEU A 20 -5.61 -7.02 0.72
N TYR A 21 -4.54 -7.79 0.63
CA TYR A 21 -3.44 -7.75 1.58
C TYR A 21 -2.16 -7.33 0.88
N TYR A 22 -1.53 -6.28 1.42
CA TYR A 22 -0.20 -5.86 0.98
C TYR A 22 0.86 -6.53 1.87
N THR A 23 1.62 -7.46 1.30
CA THR A 23 2.63 -8.27 2.01
C THR A 23 3.77 -8.65 1.07
N THR A 24 4.87 -9.22 1.60
CA THR A 24 6.03 -9.61 0.77
C THR A 24 5.80 -10.92 0.00
N SER A 25 4.88 -11.77 0.50
CA SER A 25 4.63 -13.11 -0.02
C SER A 25 3.18 -13.57 0.15
N ARG A 26 2.76 -14.51 -0.70
CA ARG A 26 1.44 -15.15 -0.64
C ARG A 26 1.15 -15.79 0.72
N GLY A 27 2.16 -16.44 1.32
CA GLY A 27 2.03 -17.07 2.63
C GLY A 27 1.75 -16.06 3.73
N GLN A 28 2.43 -14.90 3.71
CA GLN A 28 2.15 -13.81 4.64
C GLN A 28 0.72 -13.26 4.47
N ALA A 29 0.22 -13.12 3.23
CA ALA A 29 -1.15 -12.68 2.98
C ALA A 29 -2.18 -13.63 3.63
N LEU A 30 -2.03 -14.94 3.41
CA LEU A 30 -2.89 -15.96 4.02
C LEU A 30 -2.79 -15.95 5.55
N ALA A 31 -1.58 -15.83 6.10
CA ALA A 31 -1.37 -15.78 7.54
C ALA A 31 -1.92 -14.51 8.18
N LYS A 32 -1.94 -13.36 7.48
CA LYS A 32 -2.61 -12.14 7.96
C LYS A 32 -4.13 -12.32 7.95
N ALA A 33 -4.70 -12.82 6.86
CA ALA A 33 -6.14 -13.06 6.75
C ALA A 33 -6.67 -14.04 7.81
N TRP A 34 -5.93 -15.11 8.11
CA TRP A 34 -6.29 -16.06 9.17
C TRP A 34 -6.36 -15.44 10.57
N ARG A 35 -5.60 -14.36 10.84
CA ARG A 35 -5.60 -13.71 12.15
C ARG A 35 -6.82 -12.81 12.40
N ALA A 36 -7.77 -12.75 11.48
CA ALA A 36 -9.03 -12.03 11.69
C ALA A 36 -9.88 -12.74 12.76
N ASP A 37 -10.59 -11.96 13.59
CA ASP A 37 -11.38 -12.44 14.74
C ASP A 37 -12.42 -13.50 14.34
N ILE A 38 -12.95 -13.45 13.12
CA ILE A 38 -13.92 -14.42 12.60
C ILE A 38 -13.37 -15.85 12.48
N PHE A 39 -12.05 -16.02 12.45
CA PHE A 39 -11.38 -17.32 12.41
C PHE A 39 -10.76 -17.69 13.77
N GLU A 40 -11.15 -17.01 14.85
CA GLU A 40 -10.75 -17.40 16.20
C GLU A 40 -11.13 -18.87 16.46
N GLY A 41 -10.19 -19.63 17.03
CA GLY A 41 -10.34 -21.07 17.27
C GLY A 41 -10.10 -21.97 16.06
N TRP A 42 -9.93 -21.44 14.85
CA TRP A 42 -9.55 -22.24 13.69
C TRP A 42 -8.04 -22.46 13.64
N THR A 43 -7.61 -23.67 13.31
CA THR A 43 -6.23 -23.93 12.93
C THR A 43 -5.94 -23.33 11.55
N PHE A 44 -4.68 -22.94 11.31
CA PHE A 44 -4.27 -22.45 10.00
C PHE A 44 -4.54 -23.47 8.88
N GLY A 45 -4.39 -24.77 9.18
CA GLY A 45 -4.70 -25.84 8.22
C GLY A 45 -6.18 -25.93 7.84
N GLN A 46 -7.11 -25.67 8.77
CA GLN A 46 -8.54 -25.58 8.46
C GLN A 46 -8.84 -24.38 7.57
N PHE A 47 -8.25 -23.22 7.89
CA PHE A 47 -8.38 -22.00 7.08
C PHE A 47 -7.89 -22.22 5.64
N LEU A 48 -6.73 -22.85 5.44
CA LEU A 48 -6.16 -23.11 4.12
C LEU A 48 -7.02 -24.01 3.21
N LYS A 49 -7.97 -24.78 3.76
CA LYS A 49 -8.90 -25.60 2.95
C LYS A 49 -9.94 -24.76 2.20
N ILE A 50 -10.23 -23.56 2.71
CA ILE A 50 -11.27 -22.67 2.15
C ILE A 50 -10.71 -21.33 1.65
N ALA A 51 -9.44 -21.04 1.92
CA ALA A 51 -8.78 -19.81 1.52
C ALA A 51 -7.91 -19.97 0.27
N ASN A 52 -7.95 -18.99 -0.61
CA ASN A 52 -7.04 -18.85 -1.74
C ASN A 52 -6.44 -17.44 -1.73
N ALA A 53 -5.20 -17.30 -2.21
CA ALA A 53 -4.54 -16.01 -2.39
C ALA A 53 -3.93 -15.94 -3.79
N ARG A 54 -4.31 -14.91 -4.55
CA ARG A 54 -3.75 -14.61 -5.88
C ARG A 54 -3.10 -13.24 -5.87
N ARG A 55 -2.04 -13.07 -6.66
CA ARG A 55 -1.47 -11.74 -6.90
C ARG A 55 -2.49 -10.92 -7.69
N GLU A 56 -2.65 -9.66 -7.31
CA GLU A 56 -3.53 -8.71 -7.98
C GLU A 56 -2.75 -7.43 -8.30
N GLU A 57 -3.17 -6.73 -9.34
CA GLU A 57 -2.60 -5.42 -9.66
C GLU A 57 -3.07 -4.40 -8.61
N PRO A 58 -2.15 -3.71 -7.92
CA PRO A 58 -2.51 -2.67 -6.97
C PRO A 58 -3.02 -1.41 -7.68
N HIS A 59 -3.35 -0.37 -6.91
CA HIS A 59 -3.63 0.94 -7.50
C HIS A 59 -2.38 1.50 -8.21
N PRO A 60 -2.53 2.38 -9.21
CA PRO A 60 -1.43 2.82 -10.06
C PRO A 60 -0.25 3.48 -9.34
N ARG A 61 -0.48 4.00 -8.14
CA ARG A 61 0.51 4.75 -7.36
C ARG A 61 1.20 3.89 -6.29
N PHE A 62 0.94 2.59 -6.30
CA PHE A 62 1.50 1.67 -5.33
C PHE A 62 3.02 1.56 -5.50
N GLY A 63 3.74 1.77 -4.40
CA GLY A 63 5.20 1.83 -4.41
C GLY A 63 5.78 3.15 -4.90
N GLU A 64 4.96 4.19 -5.13
CA GLU A 64 5.49 5.53 -5.42
C GLU A 64 6.33 6.05 -4.25
N PRO A 65 7.51 6.64 -4.52
CA PRO A 65 8.31 7.26 -3.48
C PRO A 65 7.60 8.51 -2.96
N ILE A 66 7.49 8.59 -1.64
CA ILE A 66 6.92 9.72 -0.90
C ILE A 66 7.84 10.05 0.29
N ALA A 67 7.61 11.20 0.92
CA ALA A 67 8.18 11.51 2.22
C ALA A 67 7.05 11.63 3.25
N VAL A 68 7.28 11.06 4.43
CA VAL A 68 6.39 11.15 5.58
C VAL A 68 7.17 11.73 6.75
N SER A 69 6.76 12.93 7.19
CA SER A 69 7.47 13.72 8.21
C SER A 69 8.96 13.89 7.87
N GLY A 70 9.26 14.26 6.61
CA GLY A 70 10.62 14.47 6.11
C GLY A 70 11.44 13.19 5.85
N ASN A 71 10.90 12.01 6.16
CA ASN A 71 11.62 10.74 6.01
C ASN A 71 11.14 9.95 4.78
N PRO A 72 12.03 9.27 4.03
CA PRO A 72 11.65 8.45 2.88
C PRO A 72 10.63 7.36 3.22
N ALA A 73 9.70 7.13 2.30
CA ALA A 73 8.65 6.13 2.40
C ALA A 73 8.12 5.76 0.99
N TYR A 74 7.30 4.71 0.94
CA TYR A 74 6.59 4.30 -0.26
C TYR A 74 5.09 4.25 -0.01
N LEU A 75 4.31 4.78 -0.95
CA LEU A 75 2.86 4.79 -0.89
C LEU A 75 2.29 3.37 -1.05
N VAL A 76 1.40 2.97 -0.13
CA VAL A 76 0.75 1.65 -0.14
C VAL A 76 -0.72 1.76 -0.51
N SER A 77 -1.50 2.59 0.17
CA SER A 77 -2.93 2.78 -0.10
C SER A 77 -3.47 3.96 0.71
N TRP A 78 -4.79 4.09 0.81
CA TRP A 78 -5.48 5.06 1.65
C TRP A 78 -6.51 4.34 2.51
N ASN A 79 -6.53 4.63 3.81
CA ASN A 79 -7.59 4.16 4.72
C ASN A 79 -8.34 5.36 5.29
N SER A 80 -9.56 5.59 4.80
CA SER A 80 -10.40 6.72 5.17
C SER A 80 -9.69 8.07 4.96
N GLN A 81 -9.18 8.67 6.05
CA GLN A 81 -8.48 9.96 6.05
C GLN A 81 -6.95 9.82 6.04
N TYR A 82 -6.41 8.60 6.21
CA TYR A 82 -4.98 8.37 6.38
C TYR A 82 -4.31 7.83 5.12
N ILE A 83 -3.05 8.21 4.94
CA ILE A 83 -2.16 7.63 3.93
C ILE A 83 -1.50 6.38 4.52
N GLN A 84 -1.62 5.25 3.83
CA GLN A 84 -0.87 4.04 4.18
C GLN A 84 0.46 4.04 3.45
N PHE A 85 1.54 3.80 4.19
CA PHE A 85 2.90 3.81 3.65
C PHE A 85 3.78 2.74 4.30
N VAL A 86 4.95 2.49 3.72
CA VAL A 86 6.00 1.64 4.29
C VAL A 86 7.35 2.34 4.20
N ARG A 87 8.25 2.09 5.15
CA ARG A 87 9.63 2.59 5.12
C ARG A 87 10.50 1.69 4.21
N PRO A 88 11.60 2.21 3.64
CA PRO A 88 12.54 1.40 2.86
C PRO A 88 12.98 0.13 3.61
N GLY A 89 12.94 -1.02 2.93
CA GLY A 89 13.32 -2.32 3.50
C GLY A 89 12.34 -2.90 4.53
N SER A 90 11.27 -2.19 4.90
CA SER A 90 10.26 -2.68 5.84
C SER A 90 9.10 -3.38 5.13
N ASP A 91 8.37 -4.21 5.87
CA ASP A 91 7.09 -4.82 5.46
C ASP A 91 5.91 -4.38 6.36
N VAL A 92 6.16 -3.42 7.27
CA VAL A 92 5.18 -2.88 8.20
C VAL A 92 4.49 -1.68 7.57
N ILE A 93 3.18 -1.80 7.38
CA ILE A 93 2.35 -0.71 6.84
C ILE A 93 1.95 0.21 8.00
N LEU A 94 2.28 1.48 7.84
CA LEU A 94 2.00 2.56 8.78
C LEU A 94 0.95 3.50 8.20
N ASN A 95 0.26 4.23 9.07
CA ASN A 95 -0.68 5.29 8.70
C ASN A 95 -0.07 6.65 9.02
N SER A 96 -0.22 7.61 8.11
CA SER A 96 0.15 9.01 8.35
C SER A 96 -1.03 9.93 8.08
N HIS A 97 -1.08 11.04 8.83
CA HIS A 97 -1.96 12.14 8.49
C HIS A 97 -1.53 12.73 7.13
N PRO A 98 -2.47 13.14 6.24
CA PRO A 98 -2.13 13.62 4.90
C PRO A 98 -1.21 14.85 4.87
N LEU A 99 -1.29 15.73 5.88
CA LEU A 99 -0.46 16.94 5.94
C LEU A 99 1.02 16.64 6.18
N ASP A 100 1.34 15.48 6.74
CA ASP A 100 2.72 15.05 6.96
C ASP A 100 3.34 14.39 5.72
N VAL A 101 2.56 14.25 4.64
CA VAL A 101 2.97 13.55 3.42
C VAL A 101 3.32 14.54 2.31
N PHE A 102 4.46 14.26 1.68
CA PHE A 102 4.96 14.93 0.49
C PHE A 102 5.26 13.90 -0.62
N PRO A 103 5.02 14.26 -1.89
CA PRO A 103 4.48 15.54 -2.33
C PRO A 103 2.95 15.59 -2.10
N PRO A 104 2.31 16.78 -2.03
CA PRO A 104 0.88 16.93 -1.71
C PRO A 104 -0.07 16.13 -2.61
N GLU A 105 0.35 15.84 -3.85
CA GLU A 105 -0.39 15.06 -4.82
C GLU A 105 -0.61 13.63 -4.32
N ALA A 106 0.25 13.08 -3.45
CA ALA A 106 0.05 11.78 -2.80
C ALA A 106 -1.19 11.71 -1.88
N ARG A 107 -1.77 12.86 -1.53
CA ARG A 107 -2.96 12.95 -0.70
C ARG A 107 -4.20 12.57 -1.50
N ARG A 108 -5.12 11.83 -0.86
CA ARG A 108 -6.38 11.39 -1.48
C ARG A 108 -7.17 12.59 -2.01
N GLY A 109 -7.56 12.55 -3.28
CA GLY A 109 -8.41 13.57 -3.90
C GLY A 109 -7.69 14.83 -4.39
N THR A 110 -6.36 14.91 -4.30
CA THR A 110 -5.60 16.00 -4.90
C THR A 110 -5.33 15.66 -6.37
N PRO A 111 -5.80 16.46 -7.34
CA PRO A 111 -5.49 16.22 -8.75
C PRO A 111 -3.97 16.34 -8.97
N TYR A 112 -3.43 15.45 -9.78
CA TYR A 112 -2.03 15.51 -10.19
C TYR A 112 -1.85 16.70 -11.13
N HIS A 113 -1.20 17.76 -10.67
CA HIS A 113 -0.72 18.78 -11.58
C HIS A 113 0.64 18.32 -12.10
N VAL A 114 0.71 17.96 -13.38
CA VAL A 114 2.00 17.90 -14.06
C VAL A 114 2.54 19.31 -14.00
N LEU A 115 3.56 19.56 -13.18
CA LEU A 115 4.33 20.79 -13.28
C LEU A 115 4.97 20.74 -14.67
N SER A 116 4.31 21.35 -15.65
CA SER A 116 4.93 21.65 -16.93
C SER A 116 6.14 22.49 -16.60
N THR A 117 7.33 21.93 -16.79
CA THR A 117 8.58 22.67 -16.79
C THR A 117 8.52 23.64 -17.96
N THR A 118 7.83 24.77 -17.78
CA THR A 118 7.91 25.90 -18.69
C THR A 118 9.34 26.40 -18.58
N GLY A 119 10.06 26.22 -19.68
CA GLY A 119 11.49 26.45 -19.76
C GLY A 119 11.90 27.81 -19.24
N ALA A 120 13.10 27.84 -18.66
CA ALA A 120 13.88 29.05 -18.57
C ALA A 120 14.11 29.57 -20.00
N ALA A 121 13.34 30.59 -20.38
CA ALA A 121 13.60 31.40 -21.55
C ALA A 121 14.03 32.79 -21.06
N GLU A 122 15.33 33.03 -21.22
CA GLU A 122 16.00 34.24 -21.71
C GLU A 122 15.27 35.59 -21.60
N GLY A 123 15.97 36.59 -21.06
CA GLY A 123 15.61 38.00 -21.20
C GLY A 123 16.33 38.90 -20.20
N GLY A 124 17.60 39.22 -20.47
CA GLY A 124 18.35 40.28 -19.79
C GLY A 124 19.08 41.11 -20.84
N GLU A 125 18.68 42.37 -20.93
CA GLU A 125 18.98 43.40 -21.94
C GLU A 125 20.47 43.70 -22.19
#